data_AF-A0A5J5A295-F1
#
_entry.id   AF-A0A5J5A295-F1
#
_cell.length_a   1.000
_cell.length_b   1.000
_cell.length_c   1.000
_cell.angle_alpha   90.00
_cell.angle_beta   90.00
_cell.angle_gamma   90.00
#
_symmetry.space_group_name_H-M   'P 1'
#
loop_
_entity.id
_entity.type
_entity.pdbx_description
1 polymer ?
#
loop_
_entity_poly.entity_id
_entity_poly.type
_entity_poly.pdbx_seq_one_letter_code
_entity_poly.pdbx_strand_id
1 'polypeptide(L)'
;MQEISKKNSKNCAKQVVRHCGGSKSFVQYLYKHNAKTEQPIGRIELWKWTHYKEPNRWITPQCEEYYDEMRKLQSESMAEGAEPLTEEEICAQVLGRRPGYVRGLGHGMIAPPSSSRSFKCADW
;
A
#
# COMPACT_ATOMS: atom_id res chain seq x y z
N MET A 1 2.50 -9.31 -29.97
CA MET A 1 3.20 -8.40 -29.01
C MET A 1 2.50 -7.05 -28.87
N GLN A 2 2.03 -6.41 -29.95
CA GLN A 2 1.41 -5.08 -29.87
C GLN A 2 0.05 -5.02 -29.15
N GLU A 3 -0.82 -6.03 -29.30
CA GLU A 3 -2.16 -6.01 -28.68
C GLU A 3 -2.13 -6.09 -27.14
N ILE A 4 -1.27 -6.95 -26.58
CA ILE A 4 -1.10 -7.07 -25.13
C ILE A 4 -0.57 -5.75 -24.55
N SER A 5 0.38 -5.11 -25.24
CA SER A 5 0.93 -3.81 -24.82
C SER A 5 -0.14 -2.71 -24.81
N LYS A 6 -0.96 -2.61 -25.86
CA LYS A 6 -2.08 -1.65 -25.93
C LYS A 6 -3.09 -1.88 -24.80
N LYS A 7 -3.43 -3.14 -24.51
CA LYS A 7 -4.34 -3.51 -23.41
C LYS A 7 -3.75 -3.13 -22.05
N ASN A 8 -2.46 -3.41 -21.82
CA ASN A 8 -1.78 -3.06 -20.58
C ASN A 8 -1.68 -1.55 -20.38
N SER A 9 -1.42 -0.78 -21.45
CA SER A 9 -1.41 0.68 -21.42
C SER A 9 -2.78 1.25 -21.02
N LYS A 10 -3.86 0.77 -21.64
CA LYS A 10 -5.24 1.16 -21.28
C LYS A 10 -5.59 0.80 -19.83
N ASN A 11 -5.12 -0.33 -19.32
CA ASN A 11 -5.33 -0.72 -17.92
C ASN A 11 -4.51 0.12 -16.94
N CYS A 12 -3.26 0.44 -17.29
CA CYS A 12 -2.39 1.32 -16.49
C CYS A 12 -2.97 2.73 -16.39
N ALA A 13 -3.59 3.24 -17.47
CA ALA A 13 -4.28 4.52 -17.46
C ALA A 13 -5.45 4.60 -16.46
N LYS A 14 -6.02 3.45 -16.04
CA LYS A 14 -7.09 3.38 -15.02
C LYS A 14 -6.56 3.39 -13.58
N GLN A 15 -5.25 3.28 -13.37
CA GLN A 15 -4.66 3.28 -12.03
C GLN A 15 -4.66 4.69 -11.46
N VAL A 16 -5.44 4.89 -10.39
CA VAL A 16 -5.51 6.16 -9.65
C VAL A 16 -4.23 6.43 -8.86
N VAL A 17 -3.56 5.35 -8.44
CA VAL A 17 -2.31 5.40 -7.68
C VAL A 17 -1.20 4.78 -8.52
N ARG A 18 -0.15 5.55 -8.79
CA ARG A 18 1.03 5.10 -9.53
C ARG A 18 2.29 5.33 -8.69
N HIS A 19 3.28 4.46 -8.87
CA HIS A 19 4.57 4.50 -8.18
C HIS A 19 5.74 4.53 -9.17
N CYS A 20 6.89 5.04 -8.75
CA CYS A 20 8.16 5.09 -9.49
C CYS A 20 9.23 4.15 -8.94
N GLY A 21 8.89 3.25 -8.01
CA GLY A 21 9.80 2.28 -7.38
C GLY A 21 10.35 1.16 -8.29
N GLY A 22 10.00 1.16 -9.58
CA GLY A 22 10.43 0.15 -10.55
C GLY A 22 9.78 -1.21 -10.33
N SER A 23 10.49 -2.28 -10.70
CA SER A 23 9.97 -3.67 -10.66
C SER A 23 10.20 -4.40 -9.33
N LYS A 24 10.90 -3.77 -8.38
CA LYS A 24 11.17 -4.39 -7.07
C LYS A 24 9.93 -4.33 -6.19
N SER A 25 9.70 -5.37 -5.40
CA SER A 25 8.67 -5.30 -4.37
C SER A 25 9.07 -4.30 -3.29
N PHE A 26 8.07 -3.69 -2.64
CA PHE A 26 8.30 -2.71 -1.58
C PHE A 26 9.02 -3.33 -0.36
N VAL A 27 8.70 -4.59 -0.02
CA VAL A 27 9.41 -5.34 1.02
C VAL A 27 10.90 -5.49 0.67
N GLN A 28 11.20 -5.86 -0.58
CA GLN A 28 12.59 -5.96 -1.03
C GLN A 28 13.28 -4.60 -1.08
N TYR A 29 12.55 -3.54 -1.43
CA TYR A 29 13.06 -2.19 -1.43
C TYR A 29 13.47 -1.75 -0.02
N LEU A 30 12.58 -1.93 0.97
CA LEU A 30 12.87 -1.68 2.39
C LEU A 30 14.10 -2.45 2.87
N TYR A 31 14.14 -3.76 2.63
CA TYR A 31 15.27 -4.60 3.05
C TYR A 31 16.60 -4.09 2.47
N LYS A 32 16.63 -3.81 1.16
CA LYS A 32 17.85 -3.34 0.49
C LYS A 32 18.24 -1.92 0.90
N HIS A 33 17.26 -1.08 1.19
CA HIS A 33 17.49 0.28 1.66
C HIS A 33 18.10 0.24 3.07
N ASN A 34 17.40 -0.41 4.01
CA ASN A 34 17.78 -0.47 5.42
C ASN A 34 19.05 -1.29 5.66
N ALA A 35 19.43 -2.20 4.74
CA ALA A 35 20.73 -2.87 4.79
C ALA A 35 21.91 -1.97 4.38
N LYS A 36 21.65 -0.83 3.73
CA LYS A 36 22.67 0.11 3.23
C LYS A 36 22.75 1.41 4.01
N THR A 37 21.76 1.69 4.84
CA THR A 37 21.66 2.94 5.61
C THR A 37 21.70 2.65 7.10
N GLU A 38 22.35 3.53 7.86
CA GLU A 38 22.34 3.48 9.33
C GLU A 38 20.99 3.92 9.91
N GLN A 39 20.21 4.66 9.11
CA GLN A 39 18.84 5.05 9.43
C GLN A 39 17.87 4.18 8.63
N PRO A 40 17.28 3.14 9.25
CA PRO A 40 16.24 2.38 8.59
C PRO A 40 15.00 3.26 8.42
N ILE A 41 14.42 3.24 7.23
CA ILE A 41 13.15 3.91 6.99
C ILE A 41 11.99 2.97 7.27
N GLY A 42 10.91 3.55 7.74
CA GLY A 42 9.62 2.90 7.91
C GLY A 42 8.83 2.79 6.60
N ARG A 43 7.66 2.20 6.72
CA ARG A 43 6.73 1.95 5.62
C ARG A 43 6.07 3.23 5.10
N ILE A 44 5.82 4.19 5.99
CA ILE A 44 5.25 5.50 5.62
C ILE A 44 6.25 6.28 4.76
N GLU A 45 7.53 6.28 5.13
CA GLU A 45 8.58 6.95 4.34
C GLU A 45 8.88 6.22 3.03
N LEU A 46 8.80 4.88 3.02
CA LEU A 46 8.87 4.11 1.77
C LEU A 46 7.76 4.53 0.79
N TRP A 47 6.54 4.80 1.27
CA TRP A 47 5.46 5.27 0.43
C TRP A 47 5.85 6.55 -0.29
N LYS A 48 6.35 7.55 0.45
CA LYS A 48 6.83 8.81 -0.11
C LYS A 48 7.90 8.58 -1.17
N TRP A 49 8.94 7.81 -0.85
CA TRP A 49 10.04 7.54 -1.78
C TRP A 49 9.61 6.87 -3.09
N THR A 50 8.60 5.99 -3.01
CA THR A 50 8.11 5.26 -4.18
C THR A 50 7.02 6.00 -4.94
N HIS A 51 6.41 7.04 -4.38
CA HIS A 51 5.29 7.78 -4.99
C HIS A 51 5.58 9.27 -5.23
N TYR A 52 6.81 9.70 -4.96
CA TYR A 52 7.31 11.05 -5.17
C TYR A 52 8.43 11.07 -6.20
N LYS A 53 8.37 12.02 -7.12
CA LYS A 53 9.40 12.26 -8.13
C LYS A 53 10.09 13.58 -7.86
N GLU A 54 11.41 13.54 -7.72
CA GLU A 54 12.22 14.75 -7.63
C GLU A 54 12.31 15.50 -8.97
N PRO A 55 12.44 16.84 -8.95
CA PRO A 55 12.31 17.73 -7.79
C PRO A 55 10.83 18.11 -7.59
N ASN A 56 10.27 17.67 -6.47
CA ASN A 56 8.99 18.12 -5.92
C ASN A 56 7.68 17.81 -6.64
N ARG A 57 7.43 16.55 -7.01
CA ARG A 57 6.11 16.16 -7.53
C ARG A 57 5.65 14.79 -7.06
N TRP A 58 4.52 14.73 -6.37
CA TRP A 58 3.75 13.50 -6.22
C TRP A 58 3.29 12.96 -7.57
N ILE A 59 3.42 11.66 -7.80
CA ILE A 59 3.10 11.05 -9.10
C ILE A 59 1.62 11.25 -9.47
N THR A 60 0.75 11.21 -8.46
CA THR A 60 -0.68 11.50 -8.55
C THR A 60 -1.15 12.20 -7.27
N PRO A 61 -2.16 13.08 -7.32
CA PRO A 61 -2.72 13.73 -6.12
C PRO A 61 -3.14 12.73 -5.04
N GLN A 62 -3.72 11.59 -5.44
CA GLN A 62 -4.09 10.52 -4.49
C GLN A 62 -2.92 10.00 -3.65
N CYS A 63 -1.68 10.05 -4.17
CA CYS A 63 -0.51 9.62 -3.42
C CYS A 63 -0.16 10.57 -2.28
N GLU A 64 -0.38 11.88 -2.51
CA GLU A 64 -0.22 12.94 -1.52
C GLU A 64 -1.29 12.79 -0.43
N GLU A 65 -2.56 12.69 -0.83
CA GLU A 65 -3.69 12.50 0.09
C GLU A 65 -3.46 11.30 1.03
N TYR A 66 -3.03 10.16 0.49
CA TYR A 66 -2.72 8.99 1.31
C TYR A 66 -1.52 9.21 2.22
N TYR A 67 -0.48 9.92 1.78
CA TYR A 67 0.67 10.19 2.64
C TYR A 67 0.27 11.12 3.80
N ASP A 68 -0.51 12.16 3.53
CA ASP A 68 -1.00 13.08 4.54
C ASP A 68 -1.92 12.37 5.55
N GLU A 69 -2.79 11.47 5.08
CA GLU A 69 -3.64 10.64 5.94
C GLU A 69 -2.81 9.69 6.82
N MET A 70 -1.77 9.04 6.27
CA MET A 70 -0.85 8.22 7.06
C MET A 70 -0.14 9.02 8.15
N ARG A 71 0.33 10.24 7.83
CA ARG A 71 1.02 11.12 8.78
C ARG A 71 0.07 11.63 9.87
N LYS A 72 -1.19 11.91 9.51
CA LYS A 72 -2.23 12.28 10.46
C LYS A 72 -2.49 11.14 11.45
N LEU A 73 -2.75 9.93 10.97
CA LEU A 73 -2.97 8.76 11.83
C LEU A 73 -1.76 8.43 12.70
N GLN A 74 -0.54 8.55 12.15
CA GLN A 74 0.69 8.38 12.93
C GLN A 74 0.75 9.37 14.10
N SER A 75 0.42 10.64 13.85
CA SER A 75 0.40 11.67 14.90
C SER A 75 -0.67 11.40 15.95
N GLU A 76 -1.86 10.99 15.53
CA GLU A 76 -2.98 10.64 16.43
C GLU A 76 -2.64 9.41 17.29
N SER A 77 -1.97 8.39 16.74
CA SER A 77 -1.57 7.20 17.49
C SER A 77 -0.46 7.44 18.52
N MET A 78 0.27 8.55 18.40
CA MET A 78 1.31 8.95 19.34
C MET A 78 0.78 9.91 20.43
N ALA A 79 -0.49 10.28 20.39
CA ALA A 79 -1.11 11.12 21.41
C ALA A 79 -1.23 10.37 22.75
N GLU A 80 -1.14 11.12 23.85
CA GLU A 80 -1.22 10.57 25.20
C GLU A 80 -2.59 9.90 25.43
N GLY A 81 -2.59 8.58 25.71
CA GLY A 81 -3.80 7.78 25.90
C GLY A 81 -4.38 7.14 24.63
N ALA A 82 -3.75 7.31 23.46
CA ALA A 82 -4.14 6.59 22.24
C ALA A 82 -3.57 5.16 22.21
N GLU A 83 -4.26 4.26 21.48
CA GLU A 83 -3.66 2.96 21.17
C GLU A 83 -2.52 3.13 20.15
N PRO A 84 -1.32 2.61 20.44
CA PRO A 84 -0.20 2.71 19.51
C PRO A 84 -0.48 1.85 18.27
N LEU A 85 -0.51 2.48 17.11
CA LEU A 85 -0.62 1.79 15.83
C LEU A 85 0.77 1.61 15.21
N THR A 86 1.01 0.44 14.65
CA THR A 86 2.21 0.19 13.83
C THR A 86 2.09 0.89 12.47
N GLU A 87 3.22 1.21 11.83
CA GLU A 87 3.19 1.81 10.50
C GLU A 87 2.55 0.89 9.45
N GLU A 88 2.67 -0.43 9.61
CA GLU A 88 1.96 -1.42 8.80
C GLU A 88 0.44 -1.29 8.93
N GLU A 89 -0.06 -1.09 10.15
CA GLU A 89 -1.49 -0.94 10.42
C GLU A 89 -2.01 0.37 9.84
N ILE A 90 -1.31 1.48 10.07
CA ILE A 90 -1.62 2.79 9.50
C ILE A 90 -1.70 2.71 7.98
N CYS A 91 -0.65 2.18 7.34
CA CYS A 91 -0.63 2.02 5.88
C CYS A 91 -1.78 1.14 5.39
N ALA A 92 -2.11 0.08 6.12
CA ALA A 92 -3.18 -0.83 5.71
C ALA A 92 -4.58 -0.24 5.90
N GLN A 93 -4.79 0.65 6.88
CA GLN A 93 -6.01 1.42 7.03
C GLN A 93 -6.20 2.39 5.86
N VAL A 94 -5.19 3.21 5.56
CA VAL A 94 -5.23 4.24 4.51
C VAL A 94 -5.33 3.63 3.10
N LEU A 95 -4.49 2.63 2.80
CA LEU A 95 -4.45 2.03 1.46
C LEU A 95 -5.54 0.99 1.23
N GLY A 96 -6.25 0.60 2.28
CA GLY A 96 -7.24 -0.45 2.32
C GLY A 96 -6.65 -1.86 2.42
N ARG A 97 -7.42 -2.75 3.07
CA ARG A 97 -7.16 -4.20 3.14
C ARG A 97 -8.10 -4.94 2.21
N ARG A 98 -7.59 -5.94 1.49
CA ARG A 98 -8.40 -6.96 0.82
C ARG A 98 -8.07 -8.32 1.44
N PRO A 99 -9.03 -9.28 1.50
CA PRO A 99 -8.70 -10.65 1.92
C PRO A 99 -7.57 -11.19 1.04
N GLY A 100 -6.49 -11.70 1.64
CA GLY A 100 -5.33 -12.19 0.88
C GLY A 100 -4.31 -11.13 0.45
N TYR A 101 -4.62 -9.84 0.55
CA TYR A 101 -3.86 -8.80 -0.13
C TYR A 101 -3.89 -7.45 0.60
N VAL A 102 -2.71 -6.95 0.96
CA VAL A 102 -2.50 -5.55 1.34
C VAL A 102 -1.56 -4.89 0.35
N ARG A 103 -1.94 -3.68 -0.06
CA ARG A 103 -1.18 -2.90 -1.02
C ARG A 103 0.26 -2.70 -0.51
N GLY A 104 1.22 -3.12 -1.33
CA GLY A 104 2.65 -3.00 -1.03
C GLY A 104 3.24 -4.06 -0.08
N LEU A 105 2.46 -5.00 0.46
CA LEU A 105 2.98 -6.10 1.31
C LEU A 105 3.29 -7.38 0.53
N GLY A 106 2.85 -7.48 -0.73
CA GLY A 106 2.90 -8.73 -1.49
C GLY A 106 1.71 -9.64 -1.17
N HIS A 107 1.83 -10.93 -1.46
CA HIS A 107 0.84 -11.95 -1.08
C HIS A 107 1.30 -12.55 0.25
N GLY A 108 0.48 -12.46 1.30
CA GLY A 108 0.92 -12.92 2.63
C GLY A 108 -0.07 -12.74 3.77
N MET A 109 -1.17 -12.00 3.61
CA MET A 109 -2.22 -12.02 4.61
C MET A 109 -3.11 -13.24 4.39
N ILE A 110 -3.12 -14.17 5.34
CA ILE A 110 -4.15 -15.21 5.38
C ILE A 110 -5.49 -14.48 5.47
N ALA A 111 -6.36 -14.68 4.48
CA ALA A 111 -7.72 -14.17 4.57
C ALA A 111 -8.34 -14.72 5.85
N PRO A 112 -9.08 -13.91 6.65
CA PRO A 112 -9.93 -14.49 7.68
C PRO A 112 -10.79 -15.57 7.02
N PRO A 113 -11.04 -16.71 7.68
CA PRO A 113 -11.81 -17.79 7.09
C PRO A 113 -13.10 -17.20 6.55
N SER A 114 -13.28 -17.33 5.23
CA SER A 114 -14.45 -16.84 4.54
C SER A 114 -15.67 -17.38 5.28
N SER A 115 -16.43 -16.52 5.96
CA SER A 115 -17.78 -16.84 6.38
C SER A 115 -18.69 -16.78 5.15
N SER A 116 -18.36 -17.61 4.15
CA SER A 116 -19.38 -18.15 3.26
C SER A 116 -20.24 -19.05 4.13
N ARG A 117 -21.13 -18.42 4.91
CA ARG A 117 -22.33 -19.09 5.37
C ARG A 117 -23.11 -19.33 4.09
N SER A 118 -22.85 -20.49 3.50
CA SER A 118 -23.71 -21.09 2.50
C SER A 118 -25.07 -21.22 3.17
N PHE A 119 -25.92 -20.23 2.96
CA PHE A 119 -27.34 -20.51 2.94
C PHE A 119 -27.51 -21.41 1.72
N LYS A 120 -27.40 -22.72 1.94
CA LYS A 120 -28.07 -23.69 1.09
C LYS A 120 -29.53 -23.24 1.10
N CYS A 121 -29.99 -22.60 0.02
CA CYS A 121 -31.39 -22.70 -0.32
C CYS A 121 -31.60 -24.16 -0.73
N ALA A 122 -31.95 -24.98 0.26
CA ALA A 122 -32.68 -26.20 0.02
C ALA A 122 -34.13 -25.82 -0.24
N ASP A 123 -34.62 -26.33 -1.38
CA ASP A 123 -35.99 -26.75 -1.72
C ASP A 123 -37.14 -25.77 -1.46
N TRP A 124 -37.81 -25.32 -2.53
CA TRP A 124 -39.07 -25.89 -3.04
C TRP A 124 -39.08 -25.84 -4.57
#